data_AF-A0A7C1KBT3-F1
#
_entry.id   AF-A0A7C1KBT3-F1
#
_cell.length_a   1.000
_cell.length_b   1.000
_cell.length_c   1.000
_cell.angle_alpha   90.00
_cell.angle_beta   90.00
_cell.angle_gamma   90.00
#
_symmetry.space_group_name_H-M   'P 1'
#
loop_
_entity.id
_entity.type
_entity.pdbx_description
1 polymer ?
#
loop_
_entity_poly.entity_id
_entity_poly.type
_entity_poly.pdbx_seq_one_letter_code
_entity_poly.pdbx_strand_id
1 'polypeptide(L)'
;MEGRLVERSGERAGTVHVLRPPVTTIGRGGENDIVVASTLVSRRHAQIAWDGAHYVLTDLGSTNGTFVNAQRVTGPHPLRHGDVITIGDLTLVFSLDEATVPLRVELPTESGLRVDLEKAEVWVNGRQVSLGPKEYLALALLYRRGGALVTKEELAAHVWPEFQGAVSDYNIEQLISRLRRKLEQDPEHPRYVLTVRGLGYRMAIS
;
A
#
# COMPACT_ATOMS: atom_id res chain seq x y z
N MET A 1 11.92 -7.54 -1.97
CA MET A 1 10.64 -7.94 -2.60
C MET A 1 10.31 -9.31 -2.06
N GLU A 2 9.13 -9.51 -1.47
CA GLU A 2 8.75 -10.79 -0.86
C GLU A 2 7.75 -11.49 -1.80
N GLY A 3 8.12 -12.65 -2.31
CA GLY A 3 7.22 -13.47 -3.10
C GLY A 3 6.27 -14.26 -2.20
N ARG A 4 5.01 -14.34 -2.59
CA ARG A 4 3.96 -15.10 -1.91
C ARG A 4 3.18 -15.96 -2.89
N LEU A 5 2.68 -17.09 -2.42
CA LEU A 5 1.70 -17.91 -3.13
C LEU A 5 0.39 -17.89 -2.36
N VAL A 6 -0.70 -17.52 -3.03
CA VAL A 6 -2.04 -17.51 -2.44
C VAL A 6 -2.83 -18.69 -3.00
N GLU A 7 -3.28 -19.60 -2.13
CA GLU A 7 -4.14 -20.72 -2.54
C GLU A 7 -5.51 -20.20 -3.00
N ARG A 8 -5.88 -20.49 -4.25
CA ARG A 8 -7.21 -20.21 -4.81
C ARG A 8 -8.13 -21.43 -4.79
N SER A 9 -7.55 -22.63 -4.82
CA SER A 9 -8.27 -23.90 -4.72
C SER A 9 -7.53 -24.87 -3.81
N GLY A 10 -8.24 -25.88 -3.29
CA GLY A 10 -7.73 -26.85 -2.33
C GLY A 10 -8.39 -26.71 -0.95
N GLU A 11 -8.08 -27.63 -0.03
CA GLU A 11 -8.67 -27.67 1.32
C GLU A 11 -8.37 -26.41 2.16
N ARG A 12 -7.34 -25.65 1.76
CA ARG A 12 -6.82 -24.49 2.48
C ARG A 12 -6.92 -23.19 1.66
N ALA A 13 -7.91 -23.09 0.77
CA ALA A 13 -8.17 -21.89 -0.03
C ALA A 13 -8.14 -20.61 0.82
N GLY A 14 -7.42 -19.60 0.34
CA GLY A 14 -7.13 -18.36 1.07
C GLY A 14 -5.83 -18.38 1.88
N THR A 15 -5.19 -19.55 2.07
CA THR A 15 -3.88 -19.65 2.73
C THR A 15 -2.81 -18.96 1.90
N VAL A 16 -1.93 -18.24 2.59
CA VAL A 16 -0.80 -17.53 2.01
C VAL A 16 0.50 -18.19 2.44
N HIS A 17 1.33 -18.55 1.47
CA HIS A 17 2.66 -19.10 1.68
C HIS A 17 3.71 -18.06 1.31
N VAL A 18 4.55 -17.68 2.26
CA VAL A 18 5.69 -16.79 2.02
C VAL A 18 6.84 -17.59 1.41
N LEU A 19 7.37 -17.12 0.28
CA LEU A 19 8.53 -17.73 -0.38
C LEU A 19 9.81 -17.34 0.33
N ARG A 20 10.47 -18.31 0.95
CA ARG A 20 11.70 -18.14 1.70
C ARG A 20 12.92 -18.41 0.80
N PRO A 21 13.90 -17.49 0.72
CA PRO A 21 15.17 -17.76 0.09
C PRO A 21 15.96 -18.85 0.85
N PRO A 22 16.88 -19.59 0.17
CA PRO A 22 17.20 -19.47 -1.26
C PRO A 22 16.17 -20.19 -2.17
N VAL A 23 15.44 -21.17 -1.64
CA VAL A 23 14.49 -22.00 -2.38
C VAL A 23 13.30 -22.33 -1.48
N THR A 24 12.09 -22.27 -2.05
CA THR A 24 10.86 -22.82 -1.45
C THR A 24 10.42 -24.03 -2.27
N THR A 25 10.18 -25.15 -1.60
CA THR A 25 9.82 -26.43 -2.21
C THR A 25 8.33 -26.74 -2.07
N ILE A 26 7.76 -27.36 -3.11
CA ILE A 26 6.33 -27.70 -3.19
C ILE A 26 6.19 -29.17 -3.56
N GLY A 27 5.40 -29.91 -2.79
CA GLY A 27 5.14 -31.31 -3.05
C GLY A 27 4.25 -31.95 -1.99
N ARG A 28 3.86 -33.21 -2.20
CA ARG A 28 3.07 -33.95 -1.21
C ARG A 28 3.89 -34.48 -0.03
N GLY A 29 5.21 -34.62 -0.22
CA GLY A 29 6.09 -35.07 0.85
C GLY A 29 6.12 -34.08 2.01
N GLY A 30 6.13 -34.58 3.25
CA GLY A 30 6.17 -33.74 4.45
C GLY A 30 7.48 -32.95 4.62
N GLU A 31 8.49 -33.24 3.80
CA GLU A 31 9.77 -32.53 3.73
C GLU A 31 9.71 -31.20 2.99
N ASN A 32 8.62 -30.89 2.27
CA ASN A 32 8.50 -29.66 1.50
C ASN A 32 8.03 -28.50 2.37
N ASP A 33 8.41 -27.29 1.98
CA ASP A 33 7.95 -26.05 2.64
C ASP A 33 6.44 -25.86 2.48
N ILE A 34 5.93 -26.17 1.28
CA ILE A 34 4.49 -26.17 0.97
C ILE A 34 4.06 -27.61 0.70
N VAL A 35 3.49 -28.23 1.73
CA VAL A 35 2.99 -29.60 1.67
C VAL A 35 1.59 -29.62 1.07
N VAL A 36 1.37 -30.34 -0.04
CA VAL A 36 0.08 -30.45 -0.73
C VAL A 36 -0.49 -31.86 -0.56
N ALA A 37 -1.60 -32.00 0.16
CA ALA A 37 -2.21 -33.29 0.48
C ALA A 37 -3.00 -33.89 -0.70
N SER A 38 -2.34 -34.15 -1.84
CA SER A 38 -3.00 -34.66 -3.05
C SER A 38 -2.18 -35.70 -3.80
N THR A 39 -2.81 -36.81 -4.18
CA THR A 39 -2.16 -37.88 -4.96
C THR A 39 -1.77 -37.45 -6.36
N LEU A 40 -2.36 -36.36 -6.88
CA LEU A 40 -2.00 -35.74 -8.15
C LEU A 40 -0.67 -34.95 -8.07
N VAL A 41 -0.10 -34.82 -6.88
CA VAL A 41 1.14 -34.10 -6.62
C VAL A 41 2.26 -35.09 -6.22
N SER A 42 3.37 -35.05 -6.97
CA SER A 42 4.62 -35.76 -6.64
C SER A 42 5.15 -35.41 -5.24
N ARG A 43 5.94 -36.32 -4.65
CA ARG A 43 6.58 -36.10 -3.32
C ARG A 43 7.39 -34.81 -3.28
N ARG A 44 8.27 -34.61 -4.28
CA ARG A 44 8.90 -33.32 -4.60
C ARG A 44 8.45 -32.95 -6.01
N HIS A 45 7.68 -31.89 -6.15
CA HIS A 45 6.98 -31.58 -7.40
C HIS A 45 7.62 -30.41 -8.14
N ALA A 46 7.73 -29.28 -7.46
CA ALA A 46 8.29 -28.07 -8.00
C ALA A 46 9.07 -27.32 -6.93
N GLN A 47 9.89 -26.38 -7.36
CA GLN A 47 10.54 -25.43 -6.49
C GLN A 47 10.49 -24.04 -7.06
N ILE A 48 10.53 -23.05 -6.19
CA ILE A 48 10.67 -21.64 -6.56
C ILE A 48 11.94 -21.12 -5.91
N ALA A 49 12.88 -20.62 -6.71
CA ALA A 49 14.14 -20.06 -6.26
C ALA A 49 14.23 -18.58 -6.60
N TRP A 50 14.99 -17.81 -5.82
CA TRP A 50 15.35 -16.44 -6.20
C TRP A 50 16.68 -16.45 -6.94
N ASP A 51 16.73 -15.93 -8.17
CA ASP A 51 17.95 -15.92 -9.00
C ASP A 51 18.80 -14.64 -8.86
N GLY A 52 18.38 -13.72 -7.98
CA GLY A 52 18.96 -12.38 -7.83
C GLY A 52 18.07 -11.27 -8.40
N ALA A 53 17.19 -11.59 -9.34
CA ALA A 53 16.30 -10.64 -10.00
C ALA A 53 14.83 -11.09 -10.04
N HIS A 54 14.56 -12.38 -10.16
CA HIS A 54 13.23 -12.95 -10.29
C HIS A 54 13.06 -14.18 -9.39
N TYR A 55 11.80 -14.45 -9.03
CA TYR A 55 11.42 -15.78 -8.57
C TYR A 55 11.26 -16.69 -9.79
N VAL A 56 11.95 -17.82 -9.78
CA VAL A 56 12.00 -18.77 -10.89
C VAL A 56 11.37 -20.08 -10.44
N LEU A 57 10.25 -20.43 -11.06
CA LEU A 57 9.59 -21.72 -10.88
C LEU A 57 10.29 -22.78 -11.72
N THR A 58 10.55 -23.95 -11.13
CA THR A 58 11.11 -25.12 -11.83
C THR A 58 10.34 -26.37 -11.44
N ASP A 59 9.83 -27.10 -12.43
CA ASP A 59 9.29 -28.44 -12.24
C ASP A 59 10.43 -29.45 -12.03
N LEU A 60 10.30 -30.36 -11.05
CA LEU A 60 11.34 -31.32 -10.67
C LEU A 60 11.14 -32.70 -11.33
N GLY A 61 10.57 -32.74 -12.53
CA GLY A 61 10.24 -33.99 -13.23
C GLY A 61 8.97 -34.63 -12.65
N SER A 62 7.97 -33.80 -12.35
CA SER A 62 6.71 -34.28 -11.79
C SER A 62 5.92 -35.13 -12.79
N THR A 63 5.09 -36.05 -12.27
CA THR A 63 4.30 -36.95 -13.12
C THR A 63 3.25 -36.21 -13.94
N ASN A 64 2.54 -35.26 -13.32
CA ASN A 64 1.44 -34.53 -13.94
C ASN A 64 1.85 -33.18 -14.53
N GLY A 65 3.08 -32.73 -14.27
CA GLY A 65 3.59 -31.43 -14.70
C GLY A 65 3.11 -30.26 -13.82
N THR A 66 3.86 -29.17 -13.94
CA THR A 66 3.53 -27.86 -13.39
C THR A 66 3.09 -26.92 -14.53
N PHE A 67 2.07 -26.10 -14.29
CA PHE A 67 1.53 -25.16 -15.27
C PHE A 67 1.57 -23.73 -14.73
N VAL A 68 1.84 -22.75 -15.60
CA VAL A 68 1.71 -21.31 -15.34
C VAL A 68 0.77 -20.72 -16.39
N ASN A 69 -0.29 -20.03 -15.96
CA ASN A 69 -1.33 -19.47 -16.83
C ASN A 69 -1.88 -20.50 -17.82
N ALA A 70 -2.15 -21.72 -17.33
CA ALA A 70 -2.58 -22.90 -18.09
C ALA A 70 -1.57 -23.45 -19.12
N GLN A 71 -0.34 -22.92 -19.19
CA GLN A 71 0.73 -23.41 -20.05
C GLN A 71 1.72 -24.27 -19.25
N ARG A 72 2.10 -25.43 -19.80
CA ARG A 72 3.03 -26.34 -19.12
C ARG A 72 4.44 -25.75 -19.06
N VAL A 73 5.05 -25.81 -17.89
CA VAL A 73 6.44 -25.41 -17.66
C VAL A 73 7.37 -26.53 -18.15
N THR A 74 8.28 -26.20 -19.07
CA THR A 74 9.24 -27.16 -19.66
C THR A 74 10.70 -26.91 -19.23
N GLY A 75 10.95 -25.82 -18.50
CA GLY A 75 12.25 -25.43 -17.97
C GLY A 75 12.08 -24.33 -16.93
N PRO A 76 13.18 -23.72 -16.43
CA PRO A 76 13.09 -22.61 -15.48
C PRO A 76 12.18 -21.48 -16.03
N HIS A 77 11.16 -21.11 -15.27
CA HIS A 77 10.16 -20.12 -15.66
C HIS A 77 10.17 -18.93 -14.68
N PRO A 78 10.61 -17.74 -15.11
CA PRO A 78 10.51 -16.52 -14.30
C PRO A 78 9.04 -16.16 -14.06
N LEU A 79 8.66 -16.03 -12.79
CA LEU A 79 7.30 -15.69 -12.38
C LEU A 79 7.08 -14.17 -12.38
N ARG A 80 5.87 -13.77 -12.75
CA ARG A 80 5.36 -12.39 -12.74
C ARG A 80 4.20 -12.26 -11.78
N HIS A 81 4.10 -11.13 -11.10
CA HIS A 81 2.96 -10.84 -10.21
C HIS A 81 1.63 -11.11 -10.93
N GLY A 82 0.75 -11.87 -10.28
CA GLY A 82 -0.54 -12.30 -10.81
C GLY A 82 -0.53 -13.64 -11.53
N ASP A 83 0.64 -14.23 -11.79
CA ASP A 83 0.72 -15.54 -12.46
C ASP A 83 -0.03 -16.62 -11.69
N VAL A 84 -0.84 -17.39 -12.42
CA VAL A 84 -1.59 -18.52 -11.87
C VAL A 84 -0.77 -19.78 -12.07
N ILE A 85 -0.39 -20.44 -10.97
CA ILE A 85 0.37 -21.69 -10.96
C ILE A 85 -0.59 -22.83 -10.63
N THR A 86 -0.58 -23.90 -11.43
CA THR A 86 -1.39 -25.11 -11.19
C THR A 86 -0.47 -26.31 -11.00
N ILE A 87 -0.66 -27.03 -9.90
CA ILE A 87 0.07 -28.25 -9.51
C ILE A 87 -0.95 -29.28 -9.03
N GLY A 88 -1.25 -30.28 -9.86
CA GLY A 88 -2.35 -31.21 -9.57
C GLY A 88 -3.69 -30.47 -9.49
N ASP A 89 -4.38 -30.60 -8.37
CA ASP A 89 -5.64 -29.92 -8.01
C ASP A 89 -5.45 -28.59 -7.24
N LEU A 90 -4.20 -28.24 -6.93
CA LEU A 90 -3.85 -26.98 -6.28
C LEU A 90 -3.67 -25.86 -7.31
N THR A 91 -4.40 -24.76 -7.13
CA THR A 91 -4.20 -23.50 -7.86
C THR A 91 -3.66 -22.45 -6.91
N LEU A 92 -2.52 -21.89 -7.26
CA LEU A 92 -1.84 -20.82 -6.54
C LEU A 92 -1.80 -19.58 -7.41
N VAL A 93 -1.93 -18.40 -6.82
CA VAL A 93 -1.57 -17.14 -7.48
C VAL A 93 -0.27 -16.66 -6.90
N PHE A 94 0.73 -16.48 -7.75
CA PHE A 94 1.97 -15.83 -7.38
C PHE A 94 1.73 -14.33 -7.25
N SER A 95 2.00 -13.81 -6.08
CA SER A 95 2.01 -12.39 -5.80
C SER A 95 3.43 -12.03 -5.44
N LEU A 96 4.03 -11.12 -6.21
CA LEU A 96 5.05 -10.26 -5.61
C LEU A 96 4.27 -9.37 -4.65
N ASP A 97 4.40 -9.64 -3.36
CA ASP A 97 4.26 -8.54 -2.43
C ASP A 97 5.41 -7.60 -2.80
N GLU A 98 5.14 -6.32 -2.98
CA GLU A 98 6.19 -5.30 -3.02
C GLU A 98 6.80 -5.18 -1.61
N ALA A 99 7.23 -6.30 -1.04
CA ALA A 99 7.08 -6.56 0.37
C ALA A 99 5.64 -6.25 0.86
N THR A 100 5.30 -6.66 2.07
CA THR A 100 4.96 -5.59 2.98
C THR A 100 6.13 -4.61 2.95
N VAL A 101 6.07 -3.60 2.08
CA VAL A 101 6.08 -2.30 2.71
C VAL A 101 4.90 -2.44 3.69
N PRO A 102 5.08 -2.42 5.03
CA PRO A 102 4.19 -1.44 5.62
C PRO A 102 4.45 -0.22 4.74
N LEU A 103 3.45 0.42 4.15
CA LEU A 103 3.71 1.77 3.68
C LEU A 103 4.00 2.61 4.94
N ARG A 104 5.25 2.42 5.40
CA ARG A 104 6.13 2.76 6.52
C ARG A 104 7.53 2.15 6.18
N VAL A 105 7.91 2.15 4.91
CA VAL A 105 8.98 3.07 4.56
C VAL A 105 8.16 4.28 4.14
N GLU A 106 7.82 5.22 5.03
CA GLU A 106 8.82 6.11 5.62
C GLU A 106 10.04 6.17 4.68
N LEU A 107 9.80 6.54 3.41
CA LEU A 107 10.55 7.72 3.00
C LEU A 107 10.20 8.71 4.10
N PRO A 108 11.15 9.20 4.89
CA PRO A 108 10.92 10.50 5.45
C PRO A 108 10.69 11.38 4.21
N THR A 109 9.44 11.54 3.75
CA THR A 109 9.00 12.90 3.57
C THR A 109 9.11 13.41 4.97
N GLU A 110 10.13 14.23 5.19
CA GLU A 110 10.62 14.69 6.48
C GLU A 110 9.55 15.47 7.26
N SER A 111 8.25 15.27 7.01
CA SER A 111 7.11 15.86 7.67
C SER A 111 6.34 14.83 8.50
N GLY A 112 6.07 13.59 8.06
CA GLY A 112 5.21 12.64 8.77
C GLY A 112 3.69 12.79 8.50
N LEU A 113 3.28 13.65 7.57
CA LEU A 113 1.89 13.83 7.14
C LEU A 113 1.65 13.16 5.78
N ARG A 114 0.58 12.37 5.66
CA ARG A 114 0.12 11.73 4.41
C ARG A 114 -1.34 12.05 4.15
N VAL A 115 -1.66 12.39 2.92
CA VAL A 115 -3.03 12.68 2.45
C VAL A 115 -3.32 11.87 1.19
N ASP A 116 -4.34 11.03 1.22
CA ASP A 116 -4.93 10.38 0.05
C ASP A 116 -6.17 11.17 -0.37
N LEU A 117 -6.02 11.94 -1.47
CA LEU A 117 -7.06 12.84 -1.95
C LEU A 117 -8.22 12.11 -2.65
N GLU A 118 -7.99 10.90 -3.16
CA GLU A 118 -9.02 10.11 -3.84
C GLU A 118 -9.94 9.44 -2.83
N LYS A 119 -9.36 8.91 -1.74
CA LYS A 119 -10.11 8.24 -0.67
C LYS A 119 -10.53 9.16 0.47
N ALA A 120 -10.08 10.42 0.45
CA ALA A 120 -10.26 11.39 1.52
C ALA A 120 -9.74 10.89 2.89
N GLU A 121 -8.58 10.24 2.88
CA GLU A 121 -7.95 9.69 4.07
C GLU A 121 -6.68 10.46 4.44
N VAL A 122 -6.47 10.69 5.74
CA VAL A 122 -5.36 11.50 6.26
C VAL A 122 -4.66 10.73 7.37
N TRP A 123 -3.33 10.71 7.35
CA TRP A 123 -2.50 10.10 8.38
C TRP A 123 -1.43 11.05 8.87
N VAL A 124 -1.16 11.01 10.17
CA VAL A 124 -0.10 11.77 10.85
C VAL A 124 0.74 10.77 11.64
N ASN A 125 2.05 10.73 11.39
CA ASN A 125 3.00 9.80 11.99
C ASN A 125 2.48 8.34 11.94
N GLY A 126 1.89 7.97 10.80
CA GLY A 126 1.34 6.63 10.57
C GLY A 126 0.03 6.30 11.31
N ARG A 127 -0.61 7.26 11.97
CA ARG A 127 -1.95 7.13 12.59
C ARG A 127 -3.00 7.86 11.76
N GLN A 128 -4.12 7.19 11.45
CA GLN A 128 -5.21 7.82 10.71
C GLN A 128 -5.91 8.89 11.57
N VAL A 129 -6.16 10.05 10.98
CA VAL A 129 -6.81 11.20 11.61
C VAL A 129 -8.12 11.48 10.88
N SER A 130 -9.22 11.53 11.64
CA SER A 130 -10.54 11.88 11.11
C SER A 130 -10.75 13.39 11.09
N LEU A 131 -11.01 13.94 9.91
CA LEU A 131 -11.32 15.35 9.69
C LEU A 131 -12.81 15.53 9.37
N GLY A 132 -13.41 16.61 9.89
CA GLY A 132 -14.72 17.04 9.44
C GLY A 132 -14.65 17.60 8.01
N PRO A 133 -15.78 17.75 7.30
CA PRO A 133 -15.79 18.14 5.90
C PRO A 133 -15.00 19.43 5.60
N LYS A 134 -15.21 20.48 6.40
CA LYS A 134 -14.55 21.78 6.22
C LYS A 134 -13.05 21.74 6.53
N GLU A 135 -12.65 20.92 7.50
CA GLU A 135 -11.23 20.70 7.83
C GLU A 135 -10.51 19.96 6.70
N TYR A 136 -11.15 18.93 6.14
CA TYR A 136 -10.64 18.21 4.98
C TYR A 136 -10.52 19.10 3.75
N LEU A 137 -11.54 19.91 3.44
CA LEU A 137 -11.50 20.84 2.31
C LEU A 137 -10.33 21.84 2.42
N ALA A 138 -10.10 22.40 3.61
CA ALA A 138 -8.97 23.28 3.85
C ALA A 138 -7.63 22.57 3.64
N LEU A 139 -7.47 21.38 4.23
CA LEU A 139 -6.24 20.58 4.07
C LEU A 139 -6.00 20.19 2.61
N ALA A 140 -7.02 19.72 1.90
CA ALA A 140 -6.92 19.30 0.51
C ALA A 140 -6.49 20.45 -0.41
N LEU A 141 -7.04 21.65 -0.22
CA LEU A 141 -6.61 22.84 -0.96
C LEU A 141 -5.13 23.17 -0.69
N LEU A 142 -4.76 23.25 0.59
CA LEU A 142 -3.40 23.55 1.03
C LEU A 142 -2.39 22.51 0.50
N TYR A 143 -2.74 21.23 0.55
CA TYR A 143 -1.91 20.12 0.08
C TYR A 143 -1.71 20.15 -1.44
N ARG A 144 -2.78 20.34 -2.22
CA ARG A 144 -2.70 20.46 -3.70
C ARG A 144 -1.86 21.65 -4.15
N ARG A 145 -1.81 22.71 -3.34
CA ARG A 145 -1.03 23.92 -3.64
C ARG A 145 0.47 23.75 -3.46
N GLY A 146 0.95 22.60 -2.99
CA GLY A 146 2.37 22.26 -3.14
C GLY A 146 3.30 23.16 -2.31
N GLY A 147 2.80 23.79 -1.25
CA GLY A 147 3.55 24.76 -0.43
C GLY A 147 3.44 26.21 -0.88
N ALA A 148 2.73 26.48 -1.97
CA ALA A 148 2.35 27.84 -2.35
C ALA A 148 1.40 28.47 -1.31
N LEU A 149 1.42 29.81 -1.25
CA LEU A 149 0.49 30.58 -0.44
C LEU A 149 -0.95 30.31 -0.88
N VAL A 150 -1.82 30.09 0.10
CA VAL A 150 -3.27 30.14 -0.02
C VAL A 150 -3.76 31.31 0.81
N THR A 151 -4.42 32.28 0.18
CA THR A 151 -4.91 33.47 0.90
C THR A 151 -6.13 33.13 1.76
N LYS A 152 -6.46 34.02 2.71
CA LYS A 152 -7.68 33.88 3.52
C LYS A 152 -8.93 33.86 2.65
N GLU A 153 -8.97 34.68 1.60
CA GLU A 153 -10.08 34.76 0.64
C GLU A 153 -10.20 33.47 -0.20
N GLU A 154 -9.08 32.94 -0.71
CA GLU A 154 -9.07 31.66 -1.44
C GLU A 154 -9.56 30.51 -0.57
N LEU A 155 -9.11 30.47 0.69
CA LEU A 155 -9.52 29.45 1.66
C LEU A 155 -11.01 29.58 2.00
N ALA A 156 -11.50 30.80 2.21
CA ALA A 156 -12.91 31.06 2.45
C ALA A 156 -13.78 30.62 1.27
N ALA A 157 -13.44 31.02 0.05
CA ALA A 157 -14.18 30.69 -1.15
C ALA A 157 -14.24 29.17 -1.40
N HIS A 158 -13.19 28.42 -1.04
CA HIS A 158 -13.15 26.98 -1.23
C HIS A 158 -13.91 26.19 -0.15
N VAL A 159 -13.79 26.59 1.12
CA VAL A 159 -14.36 25.84 2.25
C VAL A 159 -15.83 26.22 2.54
N TRP A 160 -16.20 27.45 2.17
CA TRP A 160 -17.49 28.06 2.42
C TRP A 160 -18.03 28.77 1.16
N PRO A 161 -18.13 28.08 0.01
CA PRO A 161 -18.68 28.67 -1.20
C PRO A 161 -20.10 29.24 -0.98
N GLU A 162 -20.86 28.68 -0.04
CA GLU A 162 -22.21 29.09 0.30
C GLU A 162 -22.31 30.51 0.90
N PHE A 163 -21.21 31.07 1.41
CA PHE A 163 -21.19 32.41 2.02
C PHE A 163 -20.66 33.50 1.08
N GLN A 164 -20.29 33.17 -0.17
CA GLN A 164 -19.88 34.13 -1.21
C GLN A 164 -18.81 35.16 -0.75
N GLY A 165 -17.85 34.73 0.08
CA GLY A 165 -16.79 35.60 0.61
C GLY A 165 -17.16 36.35 1.89
N ALA A 166 -18.41 36.27 2.39
CA ALA A 166 -18.82 36.79 3.69
C ALA A 166 -18.40 35.87 4.85
N VAL A 167 -17.13 35.47 4.88
CA VAL A 167 -16.54 34.66 5.94
C VAL A 167 -15.52 35.52 6.68
N SER A 168 -15.68 35.65 8.00
CA SER A 168 -14.74 36.44 8.79
C SER A 168 -13.40 35.72 8.97
N ASP A 169 -12.33 36.50 9.13
CA ASP A 169 -11.00 36.01 9.49
C ASP A 169 -11.01 35.10 10.73
N TYR A 170 -11.85 35.44 11.72
CA TYR A 170 -12.01 34.63 12.92
C TYR A 170 -12.51 33.21 12.59
N ASN A 171 -13.46 33.06 11.65
CA ASN A 171 -13.93 31.73 11.26
C ASN A 171 -12.83 30.89 10.60
N ILE A 172 -12.01 31.53 9.78
CA ILE A 172 -10.86 30.90 9.12
C ILE A 172 -9.83 30.47 10.18
N GLU A 173 -9.51 31.34 11.13
CA GLU A 173 -8.56 31.07 12.23
C GLU A 173 -9.05 29.93 13.13
N GLN A 174 -10.35 29.88 13.44
CA GLN A 174 -10.95 28.75 14.18
C GLN A 174 -10.89 27.43 13.40
N LEU A 175 -11.04 27.47 12.07
CA LEU A 175 -10.87 26.28 11.23
C LEU A 175 -9.41 25.80 11.25
N ILE A 176 -8.44 26.70 11.06
CA ILE A 176 -7.02 26.35 11.10
C ILE A 176 -6.60 25.86 12.48
N SER A 177 -7.10 26.48 13.56
CA SER A 177 -6.85 26.02 14.93
C SER A 177 -7.32 24.59 15.16
N ARG A 178 -8.54 24.23 14.69
CA ARG A 178 -9.06 22.87 14.78
C ARG A 178 -8.27 21.89 13.94
N LEU A 179 -7.89 22.30 12.72
CA LEU A 179 -7.06 21.48 11.83
C LEU A 179 -5.71 21.19 12.48
N ARG A 180 -5.02 22.21 13.02
CA ARG A 180 -3.73 22.03 13.71
C ARG A 180 -3.83 21.13 14.93
N ARG A 181 -4.88 21.26 15.75
CA ARG A 181 -5.11 20.35 16.89
C ARG A 181 -5.18 18.87 16.50
N LYS A 182 -5.55 18.57 15.26
CA LYS A 182 -5.64 17.21 14.74
C LYS A 182 -4.37 16.75 14.02
N LEU A 183 -3.66 17.68 13.38
CA LEU A 183 -2.49 17.36 12.55
C LEU A 183 -1.16 17.53 13.25
N GLU A 184 -1.03 18.52 14.13
CA GLU A 184 0.24 18.94 14.74
C GLU A 184 0.46 18.23 16.08
N GLN A 185 1.72 17.95 16.41
CA GLN A 185 2.09 17.53 17.77
C GLN A 185 1.98 18.70 18.75
N ASP A 186 2.39 19.91 18.32
CA ASP A 186 2.21 21.16 19.03
C ASP A 186 1.49 22.18 18.12
N PRO A 187 0.19 22.46 18.34
CA PRO A 187 -0.57 23.40 17.50
C PRO A 187 -0.08 24.86 17.54
N GLU A 188 0.61 25.29 18.59
CA GLU A 188 1.15 26.64 18.72
C GLU A 188 2.46 26.80 17.92
N HIS A 189 3.18 25.70 17.70
CA HIS A 189 4.38 25.63 16.87
C HIS A 189 4.18 24.67 15.68
N PRO A 190 3.32 25.05 14.71
CA PRO A 190 2.88 24.14 13.66
C PRO A 190 4.03 23.77 12.72
N ARG A 191 4.12 22.49 12.37
CA ARG A 191 5.04 21.95 11.38
C ARG A 191 4.43 21.93 9.99
N TYR A 192 3.15 21.55 9.86
CA TYR A 192 2.53 21.28 8.56
C TYR A 192 1.81 22.50 8.00
N VAL A 193 0.93 23.12 8.79
CA VAL A 193 0.09 24.24 8.34
C VAL A 193 0.67 25.54 8.86
N LEU A 194 1.49 26.19 8.05
CA LEU A 194 2.24 27.38 8.42
C LEU A 194 1.44 28.66 8.16
N THR A 195 1.49 29.59 9.10
CA THR A 195 0.92 30.94 8.91
C THR A 195 1.89 31.81 8.12
N VAL A 196 1.39 32.44 7.06
CA VAL A 196 2.06 33.55 6.38
C VAL A 196 1.39 34.83 6.88
N ARG A 197 2.05 35.53 7.82
CA ARG A 197 1.47 36.65 8.57
C ARG A 197 0.84 37.69 7.63
N GLY A 198 -0.43 38.01 7.88
CA GLY A 198 -1.19 39.00 7.11
C GLY A 198 -1.67 38.56 5.73
N LEU A 199 -1.32 37.35 5.27
CA LEU A 199 -1.67 36.89 3.92
C LEU A 199 -2.51 35.62 3.91
N GLY A 200 -2.18 34.63 4.75
CA GLY A 200 -2.89 33.37 4.75
C GLY A 200 -2.04 32.22 5.26
N TYR A 201 -2.11 31.08 4.58
CA TYR A 201 -1.53 29.83 5.03
C TYR A 201 -0.84 29.09 3.90
N ARG A 202 0.13 28.25 4.23
CA ARG A 202 0.75 27.34 3.28
C ARG A 202 1.10 26.02 3.95
N MET A 203 1.27 24.99 3.13
CA MET A 203 1.88 23.75 3.61
C MET A 203 3.39 23.90 3.71
N ALA A 204 3.98 23.34 4.75
CA ALA A 204 5.38 22.92 4.68
C ALA A 204 5.42 21.60 3.91
N ILE A 205 6.06 21.60 2.75
CA ILE A 205 6.34 20.38 2.01
C ILE A 205 7.86 20.20 2.01
N SER A 206 8.29 19.07 2.55
CA SER A 206 9.65 18.53 2.47
C SER A 206 9.74 17.61 1.28
#